data_AF-A0AAE3PH93-F1
#
_entry.id   AF-A0AAE3PH93-F1
#
_cell.length_a   1.000
_cell.length_b   1.000
_cell.length_c   1.000
_cell.angle_alpha   90.00
_cell.angle_beta   90.00
_cell.angle_gamma   90.00
#
_symmetry.space_group_name_H-M   'P 1'
#
loop_
_entity.id
_entity.type
_entity.pdbx_description
1 polymer ?
#
loop_
_entity_poly.entity_id
_entity_poly.type
_entity_poly.pdbx_seq_one_letter_code
_entity_poly.pdbx_strand_id
1 'polypeptide(L)'
;MTFELADGNTATVDVEDGESILDAADDAGLDLRSGCRQGQCTSCTGKLVSGEVEYIEEPKAVTEDKREDGWVSLCIATPDGDCTVAKSDEVLVEAFPRVWQDLDVAGDD
;
A
#
# COMPACT_ATOMS: atom_id res chain seq x y z
N MET A 1 -0.34 4.70 -12.06
CA MET A 1 -0.54 3.62 -11.06
C MET A 1 -2.01 3.36 -10.84
N THR A 2 -2.43 2.10 -10.66
CA THR A 2 -3.82 1.72 -10.37
C THR A 2 -3.95 1.13 -8.96
N PHE A 3 -5.00 1.51 -8.25
CA PHE A 3 -5.36 1.01 -6.93
C PHE A 3 -6.64 0.20 -7.03
N GLU A 4 -6.66 -0.99 -6.42
CA GLU A 4 -7.87 -1.77 -6.14
C GLU A 4 -8.28 -1.52 -4.67
N LEU A 5 -9.47 -0.94 -4.46
CA LEU A 5 -9.96 -0.47 -3.17
C LEU A 5 -10.99 -1.43 -2.55
N ALA A 6 -11.29 -1.24 -1.26
CA ALA A 6 -12.21 -2.11 -0.50
C ALA A 6 -13.61 -2.23 -1.12
N ASP A 7 -14.15 -1.15 -1.68
CA ASP A 7 -15.48 -1.14 -2.30
C ASP A 7 -15.54 -1.86 -3.67
N GLY A 8 -14.44 -2.50 -4.10
CA GLY A 8 -14.30 -3.10 -5.42
C GLY A 8 -14.08 -2.11 -6.56
N ASN A 9 -14.00 -0.81 -6.23
CA ASN A 9 -13.65 0.24 -7.17
C ASN A 9 -12.15 0.29 -7.43
N THR A 10 -11.78 0.81 -8.59
CA THR A 10 -10.40 1.13 -8.92
C THR A 10 -10.19 2.63 -9.07
N ALA A 11 -9.00 3.08 -8.69
CA ALA A 11 -8.56 4.46 -8.91
C ALA A 11 -7.22 4.47 -9.64
N THR A 12 -7.08 5.36 -10.62
CA THR A 12 -5.80 5.54 -11.32
C THR A 12 -5.23 6.90 -10.93
N VAL A 13 -3.95 6.89 -10.57
CA VAL A 13 -3.20 8.05 -10.08
C VAL A 13 -1.88 8.12 -10.85
N ASP A 14 -1.54 9.30 -11.34
CA ASP A 14 -0.21 9.60 -11.86
C ASP A 14 0.76 9.74 -10.68
N VAL A 15 1.90 9.06 -10.75
CA VAL A 15 2.95 9.12 -9.72
C VAL A 15 4.17 9.77 -10.37
N GLU A 16 4.60 10.91 -9.85
CA GLU A 16 5.76 11.62 -10.40
C GLU A 16 7.08 10.89 -10.08
N ASP A 17 8.11 11.11 -10.91
CA ASP A 17 9.44 10.55 -10.66
C ASP A 17 9.98 10.98 -9.29
N GLY A 18 10.26 10.00 -8.42
CA GLY A 18 10.76 10.24 -7.07
C GLY A 18 9.67 10.56 -6.03
N GLU A 19 8.40 10.58 -6.44
CA GLU A 19 7.26 10.64 -5.55
C GLU A 19 6.92 9.24 -5.01
N SER A 20 6.50 9.16 -3.74
CA SER A 20 6.03 7.89 -3.20
C SER A 20 4.59 7.62 -3.64
N ILE A 21 4.27 6.35 -3.88
CA ILE A 21 2.93 5.90 -4.26
C ILE A 21 1.85 6.39 -3.27
N LEU A 22 2.17 6.44 -1.98
CA LEU A 22 1.25 6.94 -0.96
C LEU A 22 1.00 8.45 -1.09
N ASP A 23 2.04 9.24 -1.40
CA ASP A 23 1.92 10.69 -1.51
C ASP A 23 1.09 11.07 -2.74
N ALA A 24 1.36 10.42 -3.88
CA ALA A 24 0.55 10.54 -5.09
C ALA A 24 -0.94 10.22 -4.83
N ALA A 25 -1.20 9.15 -4.07
CA ALA A 25 -2.55 8.75 -3.70
C ALA A 25 -3.26 9.79 -2.82
N ASP A 26 -2.54 10.37 -1.85
CA ASP A 26 -3.03 11.43 -0.96
C ASP A 26 -3.39 12.69 -1.76
N ASP A 27 -2.52 13.13 -2.68
CA ASP A 27 -2.76 14.29 -3.55
C ASP A 27 -3.94 14.08 -4.51
N ALA A 28 -4.12 12.84 -4.98
CA ALA A 28 -5.28 12.42 -5.76
C ALA A 28 -6.58 12.27 -4.93
N GLY A 29 -6.51 12.48 -3.61
CA GLY A 29 -7.65 12.43 -2.70
C GLY A 29 -8.08 11.03 -2.26
N LEU A 30 -7.21 10.02 -2.41
CA LEU A 30 -7.45 8.67 -1.88
C LEU A 30 -7.13 8.62 -0.38
N ASP A 31 -8.16 8.35 0.43
CA ASP A 31 -7.99 8.13 1.87
C ASP A 31 -7.46 6.72 2.13
N LEU A 32 -6.13 6.55 2.02
CA LEU A 32 -5.46 5.29 2.32
C LEU A 32 -4.91 5.31 3.74
N ARG A 33 -5.22 4.25 4.52
CA ARG A 33 -4.60 4.08 5.84
C ARG A 33 -3.09 4.21 5.74
N SER A 34 -2.53 5.10 6.56
CA SER A 34 -1.11 5.41 6.63
C SER A 34 -0.66 5.61 8.09
N GLY A 35 0.63 5.86 8.29
CA GLY A 35 1.22 5.94 9.64
C GLY A 35 2.53 6.71 9.62
N CYS A 36 3.65 6.02 9.87
CA CYS A 36 4.96 6.67 10.03
C CYS A 36 5.53 7.34 8.77
N ARG A 37 5.07 6.96 7.57
CA ARG A 37 5.60 7.42 6.26
C ARG A 37 7.12 7.30 6.07
N GLN A 38 7.73 6.29 6.70
CA GLN A 38 9.19 6.07 6.72
C GLN A 38 9.56 4.59 6.56
N GLY A 39 8.63 3.74 6.10
CA GLY A 39 8.86 2.30 5.98
C GLY A 39 8.99 1.53 7.31
N GLN A 40 8.67 2.16 8.45
CA GLN A 40 8.87 1.59 9.79
C GLN A 40 7.61 0.96 10.40
N CYS A 41 6.43 1.24 9.85
CA CYS A 41 5.16 0.66 10.25
C CYS A 41 4.50 -0.07 9.07
N THR A 42 3.41 -0.80 9.34
CA THR A 42 2.69 -1.60 8.34
C THR A 42 1.42 -0.93 7.79
N SER A 43 1.08 0.28 8.26
CA SER A 43 -0.21 0.92 7.94
C SER A 43 -0.43 1.19 6.46
N CYS A 44 0.64 1.58 5.75
CA CYS A 44 0.62 1.86 4.32
C CYS A 44 0.86 0.61 3.46
N THR A 45 0.83 -0.60 4.03
CA THR A 45 1.10 -1.79 3.24
C THR A 45 -0.02 -2.04 2.23
N GLY A 46 0.37 -2.27 0.98
CA GLY A 46 -0.49 -2.77 -0.09
C GLY A 46 -0.01 -4.13 -0.61
N LYS A 47 -0.78 -4.75 -1.49
CA LYS A 47 -0.40 -5.95 -2.24
C LYS A 47 -0.17 -5.59 -3.70
N LEU A 48 1.00 -5.87 -4.24
CA LEU A 48 1.28 -5.76 -5.66
C LEU A 48 0.52 -6.85 -6.42
N VAL A 49 -0.36 -6.44 -7.31
CA VAL A 49 -1.17 -7.32 -8.15
C VAL A 49 -0.52 -7.48 -9.53
N SER A 50 0.08 -6.40 -10.04
CA SER A 50 0.85 -6.42 -11.29
C SER A 50 1.84 -5.25 -11.35
N GLY A 51 2.89 -5.41 -12.15
CA GLY A 51 3.97 -4.42 -12.31
C GLY A 51 5.15 -4.68 -11.37
N GLU A 52 6.01 -3.68 -11.24
CA GLU A 52 7.20 -3.71 -10.39
C GLU A 52 7.31 -2.38 -9.63
N VAL A 53 7.85 -2.40 -8.42
CA VAL A 53 8.05 -1.17 -7.62
C VAL A 53 9.49 -1.11 -7.14
N GLU A 54 10.02 0.10 -7.09
CA GLU A 54 11.31 0.39 -6.49
C GLU A 54 11.11 1.08 -5.15
N TYR A 55 12.10 0.94 -4.27
CA TYR A 55 12.07 1.57 -2.94
C TYR A 55 13.04 2.75 -2.89
N ILE A 56 12.52 3.92 -2.49
CA ILE A 56 13.30 5.13 -2.22
C ILE A 56 14.28 4.87 -1.05
N GLU A 57 13.83 4.11 -0.06
CA GLU A 57 14.61 3.68 1.11
C GLU A 57 14.25 2.24 1.48
N GLU A 58 15.15 1.53 2.19
CA GLU A 58 14.90 0.13 2.56
C GLU A 58 13.73 -0.01 3.57
N PRO A 59 12.66 -0.75 3.24
CA PRO A 59 11.53 -0.94 4.14
C PRO A 59 11.93 -1.82 5.33
N LYS A 60 11.63 -1.35 6.55
CA LYS A 60 11.91 -2.09 7.79
C LYS A 60 10.73 -2.94 8.26
N ALA A 61 9.50 -2.50 7.97
CA ALA A 61 8.29 -3.19 8.41
C ALA A 61 7.85 -4.32 7.47
N VAL A 62 8.04 -4.14 6.16
CA VAL A 62 7.76 -5.16 5.14
C VAL A 62 9.08 -5.88 4.83
N THR A 63 9.27 -7.06 5.42
CA THR A 63 10.50 -7.86 5.29
C THR A 63 10.74 -8.35 3.86
N GLU A 64 11.92 -8.89 3.58
CA GLU A 64 12.23 -9.49 2.27
C GLU A 64 11.24 -10.58 1.87
N ASP A 65 11.01 -11.58 2.73
CA ASP A 65 10.05 -12.66 2.42
C ASP A 65 8.66 -12.12 2.08
N LYS A 66 8.23 -11.06 2.77
CA LYS A 66 6.94 -10.42 2.50
C LYS A 66 6.93 -9.69 1.17
N ARG A 67 8.04 -9.07 0.78
CA ARG A 67 8.17 -8.43 -0.54
C ARG A 67 8.13 -9.48 -1.64
N GLU A 68 8.74 -10.65 -1.43
CA GLU A 68 8.64 -11.79 -2.35
C GLU A 68 7.21 -12.33 -2.46
N ASP A 69 6.44 -12.28 -1.37
CA ASP A 69 4.99 -12.54 -1.39
C ASP A 69 4.17 -11.40 -2.04
N GLY A 70 4.80 -10.33 -2.54
CA GLY A 70 4.13 -9.21 -3.20
C GLY A 70 3.59 -8.12 -2.26
N TRP A 71 3.98 -8.09 -0.99
CA TRP A 71 3.62 -7.00 -0.08
C TRP A 71 4.52 -5.78 -0.30
N VAL A 72 3.93 -4.58 -0.32
CA VAL A 72 4.64 -3.33 -0.66
C VAL A 72 4.45 -2.27 0.40
N SER A 73 5.53 -1.58 0.78
CA SER A 73 5.46 -0.39 1.65
C SER A 73 5.25 0.88 0.81
N LEU A 74 3.98 1.23 0.52
CA LEU A 74 3.61 2.28 -0.43
C LEU A 74 4.18 3.68 -0.09
N CYS A 75 4.45 3.97 1.19
CA CYS A 75 4.96 5.29 1.62
C CYS A 75 6.40 5.60 1.25
N ILE A 76 7.14 4.61 0.75
CA ILE A 76 8.55 4.73 0.36
C ILE A 76 8.82 3.97 -0.93
N ALA A 77 7.77 3.57 -1.64
CA ALA A 77 7.85 2.88 -2.91
C ALA A 77 7.45 3.82 -4.05
N THR A 78 8.07 3.65 -5.21
CA THR A 78 7.75 4.30 -6.48
C THR A 78 7.43 3.21 -7.51
N PRO A 79 6.46 3.38 -8.41
CA PRO A 79 6.21 2.39 -9.45
C PRO A 79 7.31 2.40 -10.51
N ASP A 80 7.72 1.24 -10.99
CA ASP A 80 8.49 1.08 -12.23
C ASP A 80 7.52 0.71 -13.36
N GLY A 81 6.97 1.75 -14.00
CA GLY A 81 5.97 1.60 -15.06
C GLY A 81 4.54 1.29 -14.57
N ASP A 82 3.78 0.59 -15.42
CA ASP A 82 2.36 0.30 -15.17
C ASP A 82 2.17 -0.71 -14.03
N CYS A 83 1.75 -0.21 -12.87
CA CYS A 83 1.56 -1.02 -11.66
C CYS A 83 0.13 -0.99 -11.15
N THR A 84 -0.30 -2.12 -10.60
CA THR A 84 -1.58 -2.25 -9.87
C THR A 84 -1.33 -2.76 -8.46
N VAL A 85 -1.88 -2.07 -7.47
CA VAL A 85 -1.82 -2.49 -6.06
C VAL A 85 -3.22 -2.59 -5.45
N ALA A 86 -3.46 -3.63 -4.67
CA ALA A 86 -4.62 -3.69 -3.80
C ALA A 86 -4.32 -3.00 -2.46
N LYS A 87 -5.23 -2.15 -2.02
CA LYS A 87 -5.13 -1.45 -0.74
C LYS A 87 -6.50 -1.35 -0.06
N SER A 88 -6.64 -2.07 1.05
CA SER A 88 -7.81 -2.03 1.94
C SER A 88 -7.39 -2.45 3.36
N ASP A 89 -8.32 -2.40 4.30
CA ASP A 89 -8.10 -3.00 5.63
C ASP A 89 -8.00 -4.54 5.54
N GLU A 90 -8.72 -5.19 4.62
CA GLU A 90 -8.59 -6.64 4.37
C GLU A 90 -7.18 -7.01 3.91
N VAL A 91 -6.58 -6.22 3.02
CA VAL A 91 -5.18 -6.38 2.60
C VAL A 91 -4.22 -6.28 3.80
N LEU A 92 -4.49 -5.37 4.73
CA LEU A 92 -3.69 -5.24 5.96
C LEU A 92 -3.86 -6.44 6.90
N VAL A 93 -5.09 -6.94 7.07
CA VAL A 93 -5.37 -8.15 7.86
C VAL A 93 -4.70 -9.38 7.25
N GLU A 94 -4.72 -9.54 5.93
CA GLU A 94 -4.02 -10.61 5.24
C GLU A 94 -2.49 -10.49 5.42
N ALA A 95 -1.95 -9.27 5.26
CA ALA A 95 -0.52 -9.03 5.40
C ALA A 95 -0.03 -9.24 6.84
N PHE A 96 -0.71 -8.67 7.83
CA PHE A 96 -0.26 -8.69 9.22
C PHE A 96 -1.43 -9.00 10.17
N PRO A 97 -1.91 -10.25 10.20
CA PRO A 97 -3.11 -10.61 10.95
C PRO A 97 -2.96 -10.30 12.44
N ARG A 98 -1.77 -10.42 13.04
CA ARG A 98 -1.57 -10.10 14.47
C ARG A 98 -1.58 -8.60 14.80
N VAL A 99 -1.32 -7.76 13.82
CA VAL A 99 -1.27 -6.29 14.00
C VAL A 99 -2.65 -5.69 13.74
N TRP A 100 -3.39 -6.27 12.81
CA TRP A 100 -4.63 -5.71 12.27
C TRP A 100 -5.88 -6.57 12.54
N GLN A 101 -5.77 -7.69 13.28
CA GLN A 101 -6.90 -8.55 13.68
C GLN A 101 -8.04 -7.81 14.41
N ASP A 102 -7.72 -6.72 15.11
CA ASP A 102 -8.67 -5.91 15.86
C ASP A 102 -9.20 -4.72 15.03
N LEU A 103 -8.83 -4.61 13.75
CA LEU A 103 -9.59 -3.77 12.83
C LEU A 103 -10.97 -4.38 12.71
N ASP A 104 -11.98 -3.62 13.09
CA ASP A 104 -13.35 -3.98 12.84
C ASP A 104 -13.59 -3.89 11.31
N VAL A 105 -13.28 -4.97 10.59
CA VAL A 105 -13.54 -5.10 9.14
C VAL A 105 -15.03 -5.35 8.89
N ALA A 106 -15.91 -4.92 9.80
CA ALA A 106 -17.33 -5.22 9.82
C ALA A 106 -18.19 -4.04 10.31
N GLY A 107 -18.18 -2.93 9.57
CA GLY A 107 -19.31 -1.98 9.49
C GLY A 107 -19.82 -1.40 10.81
N ASP A 108 -19.31 -0.21 11.18
CA ASP A 108 -19.85 0.61 12.27
C ASP A 108 -21.07 1.43 11.75
N ASP A 109 -22.28 0.93 12.04
CA ASP A 109 -23.49 1.73 12.37
C ASP A 109 -23.79 1.56 13.86
#